data_AF-A0A1T4M6Q0-F1
#
_entry.id   AF-A0A1T4M6Q0-F1
#
_cell.length_a   1.000
_cell.length_b   1.000
_cell.length_c   1.000
_cell.angle_alpha   90.00
_cell.angle_beta   90.00
_cell.angle_gamma   90.00
#
_symmetry.space_group_name_H-M   'P 1'
#
loop_
_entity.id
_entity.type
_entity.pdbx_description
1 polymer ?
#
loop_
_entity_poly.entity_id
_entity_poly.type
_entity_poly.pdbx_seq_one_letter_code
_entity_poly.pdbx_strand_id
1 'polypeptide(L)'
;MHLTYRDVHLDYFIGRESIVSRAVSGAPLQINSDGGLSLNGCPIIRFSRAFLKQIQVLKDKNYKLKCAKVNFVLYWYKEDENREIQIILPELHFEKVKPHE
;
A
#
# COMPACT_ATOMS: atom_id res chain seq x y z
N MET A 1 -7.64 -2.88 7.61
CA MET A 1 -7.79 -1.51 7.06
C MET A 1 -7.72 -1.60 5.55
N HIS A 2 -8.73 -1.12 4.84
CA HIS A 2 -8.75 -1.09 3.38
C HIS A 2 -8.33 0.29 2.90
N LEU A 3 -7.25 0.38 2.12
CA LEU A 3 -6.77 1.67 1.64
C LEU A 3 -7.56 2.15 0.43
N THR A 4 -7.58 3.47 0.30
CA THR A 4 -8.17 4.19 -0.82
C THR A 4 -7.09 4.94 -1.60
N TYR A 5 -7.47 5.58 -2.71
CA TYR A 5 -6.57 6.40 -3.52
C TYR A 5 -5.91 7.56 -2.74
N ARG A 6 -6.50 8.00 -1.62
CA ARG A 6 -5.94 9.08 -0.76
C ARG A 6 -4.81 8.61 0.14
N ASP A 7 -4.72 7.30 0.36
CA ASP A 7 -3.78 6.69 1.30
C ASP A 7 -2.46 6.27 0.64
N VAL A 8 -2.40 6.35 -0.70
CA VAL A 8 -1.25 5.95 -1.51
C VAL A 8 -0.81 7.07 -2.45
N HIS A 9 0.45 7.03 -2.89
CA HIS A 9 0.97 7.94 -3.91
C HIS A 9 0.71 7.36 -5.30
N LEU A 10 -0.32 7.86 -5.99
CA LEU A 10 -0.79 7.31 -7.27
C LEU A 10 0.27 7.38 -8.39
N ASP A 11 1.01 8.48 -8.48
CA ASP A 11 2.06 8.64 -9.50
C ASP A 11 3.23 7.67 -9.29
N TYR A 12 3.38 7.06 -8.11
CA TYR A 12 4.42 6.08 -7.85
C TYR A 12 4.22 4.78 -8.66
N PHE A 13 3.01 4.50 -9.14
CA PHE A 13 2.73 3.35 -10.00
C PHE A 13 3.22 3.55 -11.43
N ILE A 14 3.51 4.80 -11.85
CA ILE A 14 4.04 5.10 -13.18
C ILE A 14 5.43 4.46 -13.34
N GLY A 15 5.64 3.74 -14.44
CA GLY A 15 6.85 2.98 -14.72
C GLY A 15 6.90 1.61 -14.04
N ARG A 16 5.81 1.17 -13.39
CA ARG A 16 5.68 -0.14 -12.72
C ARG A 16 4.49 -0.95 -13.24
N GLU A 17 3.87 -0.52 -14.33
CA GLU A 17 2.67 -1.10 -14.93
C GLU A 17 2.86 -2.58 -15.27
N SER A 18 4.07 -2.98 -15.70
CA SER A 18 4.41 -4.39 -15.98
C SER A 18 4.34 -5.30 -14.75
N ILE A 19 4.56 -4.75 -13.55
CA ILE A 19 4.46 -5.48 -12.29
C ILE A 19 3.02 -5.42 -11.78
N VAL A 20 2.40 -4.24 -11.84
CA VAL A 20 1.03 -4.01 -11.37
C VAL A 20 0.00 -4.83 -12.15
N SER A 21 0.15 -4.92 -13.48
CA SER A 21 -0.71 -5.72 -14.36
C SER A 21 -0.72 -7.22 -14.04
N ARG A 22 0.32 -7.71 -13.36
CA ARG A 22 0.46 -9.11 -12.93
C ARG A 22 -0.03 -9.34 -11.49
N ALA A 23 -0.44 -8.28 -10.79
CA ALA A 23 -0.93 -8.40 -9.44
C ALA A 23 -2.32 -9.04 -9.43
N VAL A 24 -2.56 -9.90 -8.44
CA VAL A 24 -3.83 -10.58 -8.23
C VAL A 24 -4.36 -10.22 -6.85
N SER A 25 -5.66 -9.98 -6.73
CA SER A 25 -6.30 -9.75 -5.42
C SER A 25 -6.00 -10.90 -4.46
N GLY A 26 -5.67 -10.56 -3.22
CA GLY A 26 -5.21 -11.50 -2.20
C GLY A 26 -3.71 -11.80 -2.23
N ALA A 27 -2.97 -11.40 -3.28
CA ALA A 27 -1.52 -11.61 -3.31
C ALA A 27 -0.83 -10.89 -2.14
N PRO A 28 0.13 -11.55 -1.46
CA PRO A 28 0.82 -10.96 -0.32
C PRO A 28 1.74 -9.82 -0.77
N LEU A 29 1.78 -8.77 0.04
CA LEU A 29 2.68 -7.64 -0.14
C LEU A 29 3.72 -7.63 0.99
N GLN A 30 4.98 -7.43 0.63
CA GLN A 30 6.05 -7.28 1.61
C GLN A 30 6.05 -5.87 2.18
N ILE A 31 6.22 -5.76 3.50
CA ILE A 31 6.35 -4.47 4.19
C ILE A 31 7.81 -4.03 4.08
N ASN A 32 8.04 -2.86 3.52
CA ASN A 32 9.39 -2.32 3.36
C ASN A 32 9.82 -1.53 4.60
N SER A 33 11.13 -1.42 4.81
CA SER A 33 11.72 -0.63 5.91
C SER A 33 11.45 0.86 5.79
N ASP A 34 11.26 1.38 4.56
CA ASP A 34 10.90 2.78 4.29
C ASP A 34 9.40 3.07 4.49
N GLY A 35 8.63 2.07 4.93
CA GLY A 35 7.18 2.19 5.11
C GLY A 35 6.39 2.12 3.81
N GLY A 36 6.97 1.63 2.71
CA GLY A 36 6.23 1.24 1.50
C GLY A 36 5.80 -0.23 1.49
N LEU A 37 5.23 -0.68 0.37
CA LEU A 37 4.98 -2.10 0.12
C LEU A 37 5.61 -2.54 -1.21
N SER A 38 6.06 -3.79 -1.21
CA SER A 38 6.59 -4.46 -2.40
C SER A 38 5.73 -5.64 -2.81
N LEU A 39 5.70 -5.91 -4.11
CA LEU A 39 5.14 -7.13 -4.69
C LEU A 39 6.30 -7.90 -5.32
N ASN A 40 6.50 -9.14 -4.91
CA ASN A 40 7.60 -10.00 -5.37
C ASN A 40 8.99 -9.33 -5.27
N GLY A 41 9.24 -8.57 -4.19
CA GLY A 41 10.51 -7.87 -3.95
C GLY A 41 10.65 -6.54 -4.70
N CYS A 42 9.70 -6.17 -5.57
CA CYS A 42 9.70 -4.89 -6.26
C CYS A 42 8.85 -3.86 -5.51
N PRO A 43 9.41 -2.70 -5.10
CA PRO A 43 8.64 -1.63 -4.48
C PRO A 43 7.61 -1.05 -5.44
N ILE A 44 6.33 -1.16 -5.07
CA ILE A 44 5.21 -0.74 -5.92
C ILE A 44 4.26 0.25 -5.25
N ILE A 45 4.27 0.33 -3.92
CA ILE A 45 3.36 1.23 -3.18
C ILE A 45 4.18 2.09 -2.23
N ARG A 46 3.91 3.39 -2.29
CA ARG A 46 4.27 4.35 -1.24
C ARG A 46 3.00 4.91 -0.64
N PHE A 47 2.96 5.00 0.68
CA PHE A 47 1.84 5.62 1.38
C PHE A 47 1.88 7.14 1.26
N SER A 48 0.71 7.76 1.31
CA SER A 48 0.61 9.21 1.42
C SER A 48 1.17 9.69 2.76
N ARG A 49 1.63 10.94 2.82
CA ARG A 49 2.14 11.52 4.08
C ARG A 49 1.09 11.51 5.19
N ALA A 50 -0.18 11.69 4.83
CA ALA A 50 -1.30 11.64 5.79
C ALA A 50 -1.45 10.22 6.37
N PHE A 51 -1.39 9.20 5.50
CA PHE A 51 -1.51 7.81 5.95
C PHE A 51 -0.33 7.35 6.80
N LEU A 52 0.90 7.79 6.49
CA LEU A 52 2.07 7.53 7.34
C LEU A 52 1.90 8.06 8.77
N LYS A 53 1.27 9.24 8.94
CA LYS A 53 0.94 9.78 10.27
C LYS A 53 -0.09 8.88 10.99
N GLN A 54 -1.08 8.36 10.28
CA GLN A 54 -2.05 7.44 10.85
C GLN A 54 -1.39 6.13 11.31
N ILE A 55 -0.45 5.59 10.52
CA ILE A 55 0.36 4.44 10.93
C ILE A 55 1.14 4.76 12.22
N GLN A 56 1.72 5.97 12.34
CA GLN A 56 2.44 6.35 13.55
C GLN A 56 1.51 6.40 14.78
N VAL A 57 0.30 6.96 14.65
CA VAL A 57 -0.70 6.95 15.73
C VAL A 57 -1.08 5.53 16.15
N LEU A 58 -1.15 4.58 15.20
CA LEU A 58 -1.38 3.17 15.52
C LEU A 58 -0.19 2.56 16.26
N LYS A 59 1.04 2.85 15.85
CA LYS A 59 2.27 2.41 16.54
C LYS A 59 2.31 2.92 17.98
N ASP A 60 1.99 4.18 18.21
CA ASP A 60 1.95 4.79 19.56
C ASP A 60 0.88 4.13 20.45
N LYS A 61 -0.15 3.52 19.84
CA LYS A 61 -1.17 2.70 20.51
C LYS A 61 -0.80 1.21 20.62
N ASN A 62 0.46 0.87 20.41
CA ASN A 62 1.00 -0.49 20.40
C ASN A 62 0.40 -1.38 19.31
N TYR A 63 0.02 -0.84 18.15
CA TYR A 63 -0.32 -1.65 16.98
C TYR A 63 0.86 -1.72 16.02
N LYS A 64 1.16 -2.91 15.51
CA LYS A 64 2.14 -3.11 14.44
C LYS A 64 1.46 -3.65 13.18
N LEU A 65 1.97 -3.25 12.02
CA LEU A 65 1.53 -3.80 10.74
C LEU A 65 2.04 -5.24 10.64
N LYS A 66 1.12 -6.21 10.59
CA LYS A 66 1.43 -7.64 10.57
C LYS A 66 1.60 -8.17 9.15
N CYS A 67 0.65 -7.84 8.28
CA CYS A 67 0.67 -8.25 6.89
C CYS A 67 -0.11 -7.25 6.03
N ALA A 68 0.19 -7.30 4.74
CA ALA A 68 -0.49 -6.55 3.70
C ALA A 68 -0.78 -7.48 2.52
N LYS A 69 -1.87 -7.24 1.82
CA LYS A 69 -2.22 -7.96 0.59
C LYS A 69 -2.85 -7.00 -0.41
N VAL A 70 -2.80 -7.36 -1.69
CA VAL A 70 -3.54 -6.67 -2.75
C VAL A 70 -5.04 -6.82 -2.43
N ASN A 71 -5.77 -5.71 -2.37
CA ASN A 71 -7.23 -5.75 -2.24
C ASN A 71 -7.89 -5.50 -3.61
N PHE A 72 -7.51 -4.41 -4.26
CA PHE A 72 -8.00 -4.07 -5.59
C PHE A 72 -6.84 -3.71 -6.53
N VAL A 73 -6.99 -4.12 -7.80
CA VAL A 73 -6.21 -3.64 -8.94
C VAL A 73 -7.19 -2.87 -9.82
N LEU A 74 -6.97 -1.57 -10.01
CA LEU A 74 -7.93 -0.66 -10.64
C LEU A 74 -7.22 0.18 -11.70
N TYR A 75 -7.96 0.67 -12.68
CA TYR A 75 -7.50 1.76 -13.54
C TYR A 75 -7.82 3.10 -12.87
N TRP A 76 -6.83 3.99 -12.82
CA TRP A 76 -6.97 5.37 -12.37
C TRP A 76 -6.62 6.31 -13.51
N TYR A 77 -7.51 7.25 -13.80
CA TYR A 77 -7.32 8.25 -14.83
C TYR A 77 -6.48 9.41 -14.30
N LYS A 78 -5.31 9.62 -14.91
CA LYS A 78 -4.44 10.76 -14.64
C LYS A 78 -4.77 11.86 -15.63
N GLU A 79 -5.57 12.83 -15.19
CA GLU A 79 -6.07 13.93 -16.02
C GLU A 79 -4.94 14.72 -16.67
N ASP A 80 -3.89 15.05 -15.92
CA ASP A 80 -2.73 15.84 -16.41
C ASP A 80 -2.00 15.21 -17.61
N GLU A 81 -2.06 13.89 -17.73
CA GLU A 81 -1.38 13.13 -18.79
C GLU A 81 -2.37 12.48 -19.76
N ASN A 82 -3.67 12.75 -19.59
CA ASN A 82 -4.77 12.22 -20.40
C ASN A 82 -4.64 10.70 -20.65
N ARG A 83 -4.30 9.93 -19.60
CA ARG A 83 -4.11 8.48 -19.68
C ARG A 83 -4.58 7.76 -18.42
N GLU A 84 -4.95 6.49 -18.58
CA GLU A 84 -5.22 5.59 -17.47
C GLU A 84 -3.97 4.80 -17.10
N ILE A 85 -3.73 4.66 -15.80
CA ILE A 85 -2.69 3.77 -15.27
C ILE A 85 -3.30 2.78 -14.28
N GLN A 86 -2.73 1.57 -14.21
CA GLN A 86 -3.17 0.60 -13.20
C GLN A 86 -2.54 0.93 -11.84
N ILE A 87 -3.36 0.88 -10.80
CA ILE A 87 -2.95 1.10 -9.41
C ILE A 87 -3.38 -0.08 -8.54
N ILE A 88 -2.71 -0.23 -7.40
CA ILE A 88 -3.09 -1.19 -6.37
C ILE A 88 -3.54 -0.46 -5.12
N LEU A 89 -4.73 -0.83 -4.63
CA LEU A 89 -5.18 -0.47 -3.29
C LEU A 89 -5.00 -1.70 -2.39
N PRO A 90 -4.12 -1.63 -1.38
CA PRO A 90 -3.87 -2.76 -0.50
C PRO A 90 -4.87 -2.81 0.67
N GLU A 91 -5.01 -3.99 1.24
CA GLU A 91 -5.57 -4.19 2.57
C GLU A 91 -4.41 -4.44 3.56
N LEU A 92 -4.44 -3.71 4.68
CA LEU A 92 -3.46 -3.78 5.75
C LEU A 92 -4.08 -4.41 6.99
N HIS A 93 -3.39 -5.38 7.59
CA HIS A 93 -3.78 -5.98 8.85
C HIS A 93 -2.80 -5.57 9.95
N PHE A 94 -3.32 -4.88 10.97
CA PHE A 94 -2.55 -4.49 12.15
C PHE A 94 -2.91 -5.40 13.31
N GLU A 95 -1.93 -5.71 14.15
CA GLU A 95 -2.14 -6.45 15.39
C GLU A 95 -1.66 -5.64 16.59
N LYS A 96 -2.39 -5.76 17.71
CA LYS A 96 -1.98 -5.14 18.97
C LYS A 96 -0.84 -5.95 19.57
N VAL A 97 0.29 -5.31 19.79
CA VAL A 97 1.42 -5.86 20.52
C VAL A 97 1.04 -5.81 22.00
N LYS A 98 0.86 -6.97 22.61
CA LYS A 98 0.77 -7.04 24.07
C LYS A 98 2.17 -6.77 24.63
N PRO A 99 2.32 -5.91 25.65
CA PRO A 99 3.54 -5.92 26.44
C PRO A 99 3.72 -7.35 26.98
N HIS A 100 4.93 -7.90 26.89
CA HIS A 100 5.24 -9.15 27.58
C HIS A 100 4.90 -8.99 29.07
N GLU A 101 4.06 -9.89 29.59
CA GLU A 101 3.87 -10.10 31.04
C GLU A 101 5.13 -10.72 31.66
#